data_AF-A0A317ZNA6-F1
#
_entry.id   AF-A0A317ZNA6-F1
#
_cell.length_a   1.000
_cell.length_b   1.000
_cell.length_c   1.000
_cell.angle_alpha   90.00
_cell.angle_beta   90.00
_cell.angle_gamma   90.00
#
_symmetry.space_group_name_H-M   'P 1'
#
loop_
_entity.id
_entity.type
_entity.pdbx_description
1 polymer ?
#
loop_
_entity_poly.entity_id
_entity_poly.type
_entity_poly.pdbx_seq_one_letter_code
_entity_poly.pdbx_strand_id
1 'polypeptide(L)'
;MLRILKGVLRWCFTWLYFVLLTCFVGAVLGVLSHVVLGPLFVDEPDFTYLSAFGFMNGLKYGGVWAGGLAIVLCVMRARKEYLVNHEEGGERR
;
A
#
# COMPACT_ATOMS: atom_id res chain seq x y z
N MET A 1 20.12 22.19 -8.94
CA MET A 1 19.00 22.07 -7.98
C MET A 1 17.73 21.48 -8.57
N LEU A 2 17.17 22.02 -9.67
CA LEU A 2 15.88 21.55 -10.23
C LEU A 2 15.79 20.04 -10.56
N ARG A 3 16.88 19.42 -11.02
CA ARG A 3 16.92 17.96 -11.29
C ARG A 3 16.80 17.12 -10.02
N ILE A 4 17.48 17.53 -8.95
CA ILE A 4 17.45 16.86 -7.65
C ILE A 4 16.05 17.01 -7.03
N LEU A 5 15.49 18.22 -7.09
CA LEU A 5 14.13 18.49 -6.59
C LEU A 5 13.09 17.60 -7.29
N LYS A 6 13.14 17.49 -8.62
CA LYS A 6 12.26 16.58 -9.38
C LYS A 6 12.43 15.12 -8.96
N GLY A 7 13.67 14.69 -8.72
CA GLY A 7 13.97 13.35 -8.23
C GLY A 7 13.33 13.08 -6.86
N VAL A 8 13.56 13.96 -5.89
CA VAL A 8 12.99 13.85 -4.53
C VAL A 8 11.46 13.85 -4.58
N LEU A 9 10.86 14.76 -5.35
CA LEU A 9 9.41 14.85 -5.50
C LEU A 9 8.81 13.54 -6.05
N ARG A 10 9.44 12.96 -7.09
CA ARG A 10 9.03 11.68 -7.69
C ARG A 10 9.04 10.54 -6.67
N TRP A 11 10.11 10.44 -5.87
CA TRP A 11 10.22 9.40 -4.84
C TRP A 11 9.25 9.61 -3.68
N CYS A 12 9.01 10.86 -3.28
CA CYS A 12 8.02 11.21 -2.27
C CYS A 12 6.59 10.79 -2.71
N PHE A 13 6.20 11.10 -3.94
CA PHE A 13 4.92 10.65 -4.50
C PHE A 13 4.83 9.13 -4.65
N THR A 14 5.94 8.47 -5.01
CA THR A 14 5.98 7.00 -5.10
C THR A 14 5.80 6.34 -3.73
N TRP A 15 6.44 6.90 -2.69
CA TRP A 15 6.26 6.43 -1.32
C TRP A 15 4.81 6.64 -0.85
N LEU A 16 4.25 7.84 -1.06
CA LEU A 16 2.87 8.15 -0.71
C LEU A 16 1.89 7.20 -1.40
N TYR A 17 2.13 6.90 -2.69
CA TYR A 17 1.34 5.93 -3.44
C TYR A 17 1.35 4.54 -2.79
N PHE A 18 2.51 4.03 -2.38
CA PHE A 18 2.59 2.72 -1.72
C PHE A 18 1.96 2.72 -0.32
N VAL A 19 2.04 3.82 0.42
CA VAL A 19 1.34 3.98 1.70
C VAL A 19 -0.17 3.89 1.48
N LEU A 20 -0.70 4.67 0.54
CA LEU A 20 -2.13 4.65 0.21
C LEU A 20 -2.59 3.28 -0.29
N LEU A 21 -1.78 2.61 -1.10
CA LEU A 21 -2.06 1.25 -1.57
C LEU A 21 -2.16 0.26 -0.41
N THR A 22 -1.22 0.32 0.54
CA THR A 22 -1.22 -0.57 1.71
C THR A 22 -2.43 -0.31 2.61
N CYS A 23 -2.76 0.96 2.86
CA CYS A 23 -3.96 1.34 3.58
C CYS A 23 -5.24 0.88 2.87
N PHE A 24 -5.29 1.02 1.54
CA PHE A 24 -6.43 0.57 0.73
C PHE A 24 -6.62 -0.96 0.85
N VAL A 25 -5.54 -1.73 0.74
CA VAL A 25 -5.59 -3.19 0.93
C VAL A 25 -6.06 -3.52 2.35
N GLY A 26 -5.52 -2.85 3.37
CA GLY A 26 -5.96 -3.02 4.76
C GLY A 26 -7.45 -2.73 4.96
N ALA A 27 -7.94 -1.64 4.39
CA ALA A 27 -9.36 -1.27 4.42
C ALA A 27 -10.24 -2.34 3.75
N VAL A 28 -9.89 -2.78 2.53
CA VAL A 28 -10.64 -3.80 1.80
C VAL A 28 -10.67 -5.12 2.57
N LEU A 29 -9.52 -5.57 3.10
CA LEU A 29 -9.45 -6.79 3.91
C LEU A 29 -10.27 -6.65 5.20
N GLY A 30 -10.24 -5.48 5.84
CA GLY A 30 -11.04 -5.20 7.03
C GLY A 30 -12.54 -5.29 6.76
N VAL A 31 -13.01 -4.67 5.68
CA VAL A 31 -14.42 -4.75 5.25
C VAL A 31 -14.82 -6.19 4.93
N LEU A 32 -14.04 -6.89 4.10
CA LEU A 32 -14.33 -8.27 3.72
C LEU A 32 -14.40 -9.18 4.95
N SER A 33 -13.44 -9.06 5.87
CA SER A 33 -13.41 -9.89 7.08
C SER A 33 -14.66 -9.67 7.94
N HIS A 34 -15.08 -8.43 8.15
CA HIS A 34 -16.24 -8.14 9.00
C HIS A 34 -17.57 -8.47 8.32
N VAL A 35 -17.70 -8.21 7.02
CA VAL A 35 -18.93 -8.52 6.28
C VAL A 35 -19.12 -10.03 6.10
N VAL A 36 -18.04 -10.79 5.88
CA VAL A 36 -18.11 -12.25 5.68
C VAL A 36 -18.22 -12.99 7.01
N LEU A 37 -17.44 -12.60 8.03
CA LEU A 37 -17.41 -13.32 9.31
C LEU A 37 -18.44 -12.79 10.29
N GLY A 38 -18.79 -11.50 10.25
CA GLY A 38 -19.71 -10.88 11.21
C GLY A 38 -21.09 -11.54 11.31
N PRO A 39 -21.73 -11.98 10.20
CA PRO A 39 -22.99 -12.74 10.25
C PRO A 39 -22.90 -14.09 10.96
N LEU A 40 -21.69 -14.64 11.18
CA LEU A 40 -21.52 -15.87 11.96
C LEU A 40 -21.56 -15.62 13.47
N PHE A 41 -21.42 -14.36 13.91
CA PHE A 41 -21.32 -13.98 15.33
C PHE A 41 -22.46 -13.08 15.81
N VAL A 42 -23.32 -12.59 14.89
CA VAL A 42 -24.42 -11.68 15.18
C VAL A 42 -25.69 -12.19 14.51
N ASP A 43 -26.75 -12.39 15.30
CA ASP A 43 -28.03 -12.94 14.83
C ASP A 43 -28.75 -12.01 13.82
N GLU A 44 -28.61 -10.69 13.98
CA GLU A 44 -29.18 -9.67 13.09
C GLU A 44 -28.06 -8.75 12.57
N PRO A 45 -27.31 -9.16 11.52
CA PRO A 45 -26.17 -8.40 11.04
C PRO A 45 -26.58 -7.15 10.26
N ASP A 46 -26.24 -5.97 10.79
CA ASP A 46 -26.25 -4.72 10.03
C ASP A 46 -24.98 -4.62 9.17
N PHE A 47 -25.12 -4.92 7.88
CA PHE A 47 -24.02 -4.87 6.91
C PHE A 47 -23.43 -3.45 6.73
N THR A 48 -24.22 -2.41 6.92
CA THR A 48 -23.75 -1.02 6.84
C THR A 48 -22.79 -0.75 7.99
N TYR A 49 -23.19 -1.11 9.20
CA TYR A 49 -22.35 -0.99 10.38
C TYR A 49 -21.09 -1.87 10.29
N LEU A 50 -21.22 -3.14 9.93
CA LEU A 50 -20.10 -4.08 9.77
C LEU A 50 -19.08 -3.58 8.75
N SER A 51 -19.52 -3.03 7.62
CA SER A 51 -18.62 -2.50 6.60
C SER A 51 -17.87 -1.26 7.08
N ALA A 52 -18.55 -0.31 7.74
CA ALA A 52 -17.92 0.88 8.29
C ALA A 52 -16.92 0.53 9.42
N PHE A 53 -17.29 -0.41 10.28
CA PHE A 53 -16.45 -0.91 11.36
C PHE A 53 -15.22 -1.65 10.83
N GLY A 54 -15.41 -2.53 9.84
CA GLY A 54 -14.35 -3.24 9.16
C GLY A 54 -13.38 -2.31 8.43
N PHE A 55 -13.89 -1.28 7.75
CA PHE A 55 -13.06 -0.25 7.10
C PHE A 55 -12.17 0.48 8.12
N MET A 56 -12.75 0.94 9.23
CA MET A 56 -12.02 1.67 10.28
C MET A 56 -10.92 0.81 10.89
N ASN A 57 -11.22 -0.45 11.21
CA ASN A 57 -10.25 -1.39 11.79
C ASN A 57 -9.17 -1.75 10.77
N GLY A 58 -9.55 -2.03 9.52
CA GLY A 58 -8.63 -2.31 8.42
C GLY A 58 -7.61 -1.19 8.21
N LEU A 59 -8.06 0.07 8.24
CA LEU A 59 -7.17 1.23 8.19
C LEU A 59 -6.28 1.36 9.42
N LYS A 60 -6.81 1.19 10.63
CA LYS A 60 -6.02 1.29 11.86
C LYS A 60 -4.90 0.25 11.92
N TYR A 61 -5.21 -1.01 11.63
CA TYR A 61 -4.21 -2.08 11.67
C TYR A 61 -3.26 -2.04 10.47
N GLY A 62 -3.77 -1.78 9.26
CA GLY A 62 -2.94 -1.68 8.05
C GLY A 62 -2.03 -0.45 8.03
N GLY A 63 -2.51 0.68 8.56
CA GLY A 63 -1.79 1.96 8.55
C GLY A 63 -0.50 1.95 9.35
N VAL A 64 -0.43 1.20 10.47
CA VAL A 64 0.78 1.07 11.31
C VAL A 64 1.97 0.53 10.51
N TRP A 65 1.70 -0.40 9.60
CA TRP A 65 2.74 -1.06 8.78
C TRP A 65 2.95 -0.39 7.42
N ALA A 66 2.03 0.49 7.00
CA ALA A 66 2.02 1.08 5.66
C ALA A 66 3.30 1.88 5.35
N GLY A 67 3.80 2.66 6.31
CA GLY A 67 5.01 3.46 6.11
C GLY A 67 6.26 2.61 5.88
N GLY A 68 6.45 1.58 6.71
CA GLY A 68 7.61 0.67 6.60
C GLY A 68 7.57 -0.18 5.34
N LEU A 69 6.40 -0.75 5.02
CA LEU A 69 6.20 -1.55 3.82
C LEU A 69 6.39 -0.71 2.54
N ALA A 70 5.93 0.54 2.54
CA ALA A 70 6.14 1.46 1.43
C ALA A 70 7.62 1.76 1.16
N ILE A 71 8.46 1.86 2.20
CA ILE A 71 9.90 2.06 2.02
C ILE A 71 10.54 0.84 1.36
N VAL A 72 10.20 -0.38 1.80
CA VAL A 72 10.70 -1.61 1.20
C VAL A 72 10.32 -1.70 -0.28
N LEU A 73 9.06 -1.40 -0.62
CA LEU A 73 8.60 -1.37 -2.01
C LEU A 73 9.32 -0.30 -2.85
N CYS A 74 9.57 0.87 -2.29
CA CYS A 74 10.39 1.91 -2.94
C CYS A 74 11.81 1.42 -3.24
N VAL A 75 12.46 0.74 -2.30
CA VAL A 75 13.82 0.18 -2.50
C VAL A 75 13.81 -0.93 -3.54
N MET A 76 12.84 -1.84 -3.51
CA MET A 76 12.69 -2.89 -4.52
C MET A 76 12.49 -2.28 -5.91
N ARG A 77 11.68 -1.24 -6.03
CA ARG A 77 11.49 -0.50 -7.27
C ARG A 77 12.77 0.18 -7.74
N ALA A 78 13.51 0.84 -6.84
CA ALA A 78 14.77 1.49 -7.17
C ALA A 78 15.81 0.48 -7.69
N ARG A 79 15.89 -0.71 -7.07
CA ARG A 79 16.73 -1.81 -7.55
C ARG A 79 16.33 -2.27 -8.94
N LYS A 80 15.02 -2.42 -9.21
CA LYS A 80 14.52 -2.79 -10.53
C LYS A 80 14.89 -1.75 -11.60
N GLU A 81 14.70 -0.46 -11.29
CA GLU A 81 15.11 0.64 -12.19
C GLU A 81 16.64 0.63 -12.42
N TYR A 82 17.45 0.32 -11.41
CA TYR A 82 18.90 0.22 -11.56
C TYR A 82 19.33 -0.92 -12.48
N LEU A 83 18.76 -2.12 -12.30
CA LEU A 83 19.07 -3.30 -13.10
C LEU A 83 18.72 -3.09 -14.58
N VAL A 84 17.52 -2.59 -14.88
CA VAL A 84 17.11 -2.30 -16.27
C VAL A 84 18.08 -1.34 -16.97
N ASN A 85 18.48 -0.27 -16.29
CA ASN A 85 19.41 0.71 -16.86
C ASN A 85 20.86 0.17 -17.02
N HIS A 86 21.26 -0.87 -16.28
CA HIS A 86 22.60 -1.47 -16.37
C HIS A 86 22.65 -2.71 -17.28
N GLU A 87 21.57 -3.48 -17.38
CA GLU A 87 21.43 -4.60 -18.32
C GLU A 87 21.42 -4.08 -19.78
N GLU A 88 20.70 -2.98 -20.06
CA GLU A 88 20.75 -2.30 -21.36
C GLU A 88 22.13 -1.71 -21.71
N GLY A 89 23.02 -1.54 -20.73
CA GLY A 89 24.41 -1.12 -20.92
C GLY A 89 25.42 -2.27 -21.07
N GLY A 90 25.01 -3.50 -20.72
CA GLY A 90 25.84 -4.71 -20.79
C GLY A 90 25.75 -5.44 -22.13
N GLU A 91 24.61 -5.36 -22.82
CA GLU A 91 24.37 -6.03 -24.11
C GLU A 91 24.98 -5.29 -25.32
N ARG A 92 25.62 -4.13 -25.08
CA ARG A 92 26.35 -3.33 -26.10
C ARG A 92 27.88 -3.37 -25.93
N ARG A 93 28.44 -4.39 -25.25
CA ARG A 93 29.88 -4.62 -25.20
C ARG A 93 30.26 -5.99 -25.72
#